data_AF-A0AAJ7WCM4-F1
#
_entry.id   AF-A0AAJ7WCM4-F1
#
_cell.length_a   1.000
_cell.length_b   1.000
_cell.length_c   1.000
_cell.angle_alpha   90.00
_cell.angle_beta   90.00
_cell.angle_gamma   90.00
#
_symmetry.space_group_name_H-M   'P 1'
#
loop_
_entity.id
_entity.type
_entity.pdbx_description
1 polymer ?
#
loop_
_entity_poly.entity_id
_entity_poly.type
_entity_poly.pdbx_seq_one_letter_code
_entity_poly.pdbx_strand_id
1 'polypeptide(L)'
;MTTMTTTRHERHYFFNTLAILLKAVEKERTTVDLRNEASVYGTVEHVDAFMNIVMRDCIFTDPRGDSYSYAMFFVHARNIRFVHIPPKMRYGPARLRHRLDDF
;
A
#
# COMPACT_ATOMS: atom_id res chain seq x y z
N MET A 1 16.19 8.05 11.73
CA MET A 1 14.81 7.87 11.24
C MET A 1 14.26 9.25 10.93
N THR A 2 14.23 9.64 9.66
CA THR A 2 13.63 10.91 9.24
C THR A 2 12.13 10.72 9.26
N THR A 3 11.44 11.37 10.20
CA THR A 3 9.98 11.46 10.18
C THR A 3 9.60 12.28 8.95
N MET A 4 9.11 11.64 7.89
CA MET A 4 8.46 12.36 6.79
C MET A 4 7.19 12.99 7.35
N THR A 5 7.23 14.29 7.57
CA THR A 5 6.08 15.05 8.06
C THR A 5 5.00 15.03 6.98
N THR A 6 3.93 14.27 7.22
CA THR A 6 2.78 14.18 6.31
C THR A 6 2.22 15.58 6.05
N THR A 7 2.03 15.96 4.80
CA THR A 7 1.50 17.29 4.48
C THR A 7 0.05 17.43 4.96
N ARG A 8 -0.44 18.67 5.22
CA ARG A 8 -1.86 18.90 5.53
C ARG A 8 -2.79 18.32 4.47
N HIS A 9 -2.36 18.34 3.21
CA HIS A 9 -3.12 17.81 2.08
C HIS A 9 -3.18 16.28 2.11
N GLU A 10 -2.06 15.62 2.36
CA GLU A 10 -2.03 14.16 2.55
C GLU A 10 -2.86 13.72 3.75
N ARG A 11 -2.75 14.45 4.86
CA ARG A 11 -3.57 14.21 6.05
C ARG A 11 -5.05 14.30 5.70
N HIS A 12 -5.46 15.31 4.93
CA HIS A 12 -6.85 15.40 4.47
C HIS A 12 -7.29 14.14 3.70
N TYR A 13 -6.49 13.66 2.74
CA TYR A 13 -6.83 12.46 1.97
C TYR A 13 -6.88 11.19 2.82
N PHE A 14 -5.93 10.98 3.73
CA PHE A 14 -5.99 9.84 4.64
C PHE A 14 -7.24 9.85 5.50
N PHE A 15 -7.64 11.01 6.03
CA PHE A 15 -8.80 11.10 6.93
C PHE A 15 -10.15 11.02 6.21
N ASN A 16 -10.22 11.41 4.93
CA ASN A 16 -11.50 11.55 4.21
C ASN A 16 -11.69 10.52 3.08
N THR A 17 -10.74 9.62 2.86
CA THR A 17 -10.83 8.57 1.84
C THR A 17 -10.41 7.21 2.38
N LEU A 18 -10.58 6.16 1.57
CA LEU A 18 -10.08 4.82 1.92
C LEU A 18 -8.55 4.68 1.84
N ALA A 19 -7.81 5.74 1.48
CA ALA A 19 -6.34 5.72 1.47
C ALA A 19 -5.76 5.32 2.84
N ILE A 20 -6.45 5.62 3.95
CA ILE A 20 -6.02 5.17 5.29
C ILE A 20 -6.04 3.65 5.46
N LEU A 21 -6.93 2.94 4.77
CA LEU A 21 -6.92 1.48 4.81
C LEU A 21 -5.64 0.95 4.19
N LEU A 22 -5.24 1.52 3.05
CA LEU A 22 -4.00 1.15 2.38
C LEU A 22 -2.77 1.55 3.20
N LYS A 23 -2.79 2.73 3.82
CA LYS A 23 -1.73 3.18 4.74
C LYS A 23 -1.56 2.21 5.91
N ALA A 24 -2.65 1.64 6.40
CA ALA A 24 -2.59 0.63 7.44
C ALA A 24 -1.90 -0.67 6.96
N VAL A 25 -1.85 -0.97 5.67
CA VAL A 25 -1.13 -2.14 5.12
C VAL A 25 0.41 -1.96 5.16
N GLU A 26 0.93 -0.77 5.48
CA GLU A 26 2.37 -0.59 5.64
C GLU A 26 2.97 -1.60 6.64
N LYS A 27 4.17 -2.08 6.28
CA LYS A 27 4.96 -3.13 6.96
C LYS A 27 4.40 -4.55 6.82
N GLU A 28 3.36 -4.73 6.01
CA GLU A 28 2.76 -6.03 5.76
C GLU A 28 3.07 -6.56 4.37
N ARG A 29 3.15 -7.89 4.28
CA ARG A 29 3.33 -8.58 3.02
C ARG A 29 1.98 -8.83 2.38
N THR A 30 1.79 -8.37 1.16
CA THR A 30 0.52 -8.53 0.44
C THR A 30 0.69 -8.57 -1.07
N THR A 31 -0.41 -8.86 -1.77
CA THR A 31 -0.54 -8.81 -3.22
C THR A 31 -1.23 -7.52 -3.65
N VAL A 32 -0.69 -6.86 -4.66
CA VAL A 32 -1.29 -5.74 -5.37
C VAL A 32 -1.59 -6.19 -6.79
N ASP A 33 -2.87 -6.29 -7.14
CA ASP A 33 -3.30 -6.58 -8.50
C ASP A 33 -3.35 -5.29 -9.30
N LEU A 34 -2.74 -5.33 -10.48
CA LEU A 34 -2.66 -4.20 -11.39
C LEU A 34 -3.79 -4.25 -12.42
N ARG A 35 -4.13 -3.09 -12.98
CA ARG A 35 -5.20 -2.95 -13.97
C ARG A 35 -4.94 -3.71 -15.27
N ASN A 36 -3.67 -3.95 -15.58
CA ASN A 36 -3.22 -4.70 -16.75
C ASN A 36 -3.12 -6.21 -16.47
N GLU A 37 -3.78 -6.72 -15.42
CA GLU A 37 -3.82 -8.15 -15.05
C GLU A 37 -2.50 -8.72 -14.53
N ALA A 38 -1.46 -7.89 -14.39
CA ALA A 38 -0.26 -8.25 -13.66
C ALA A 38 -0.49 -8.15 -12.14
N SER A 39 0.39 -8.76 -11.35
CA SER A 39 0.35 -8.66 -9.88
C SER A 39 1.74 -8.43 -9.29
N VAL A 40 1.79 -7.77 -8.14
CA VAL A 40 3.01 -7.57 -7.35
C VAL A 40 2.78 -8.14 -5.97
N TYR A 41 3.54 -9.16 -5.59
CA TYR A 41 3.56 -9.69 -4.24
C TYR A 41 4.82 -9.22 -3.50
N GLY A 42 4.70 -8.58 -2.35
CA GLY A 42 5.85 -8.02 -1.64
C GLY A 42 5.48 -7.37 -0.31
N THR A 43 6.45 -6.78 0.37
CA THR A 43 6.23 -6.03 1.61
C THR A 43 5.95 -4.57 1.29
N VAL A 44 4.83 -4.03 1.76
CA VAL A 44 4.51 -2.61 1.62
C VAL A 44 5.42 -1.80 2.55
N GLU A 45 6.31 -1.01 1.96
CA GLU A 45 7.25 -0.18 2.72
C GLU A 45 6.66 1.20 3.00
N HIS A 46 6.04 1.82 1.99
CA HIS A 46 5.43 3.14 2.12
C HIS A 46 4.17 3.28 1.26
N VAL A 47 3.19 3.98 1.79
CA VAL A 47 1.96 4.41 1.11
C VAL A 47 1.78 5.90 1.32
N ASP A 48 1.61 6.64 0.22
CA ASP A 48 1.22 8.06 0.26
C ASP A 48 -0.31 8.22 0.26
N ALA A 49 -0.79 9.45 0.48
CA ALA A 49 -2.23 9.70 0.55
C ALA A 49 -2.94 9.63 -0.82
N PHE A 50 -2.17 9.56 -1.91
CA PHE A 50 -2.66 9.40 -3.27
C PHE A 50 -2.71 7.94 -3.71
N MET A 51 -2.42 7.01 -2.78
CA MET A 51 -2.38 5.56 -2.98
C MET A 51 -1.22 5.06 -3.85
N ASN A 52 -0.15 5.83 -4.02
CA ASN A 52 1.09 5.25 -4.57
C ASN A 52 1.75 4.38 -3.50
N ILE A 53 2.38 3.29 -3.94
CA ILE A 53 2.96 2.29 -3.04
C ILE A 53 4.43 2.07 -3.40
N VAL A 54 5.30 2.16 -2.40
CA VAL A 54 6.65 1.59 -2.45
C VAL A 54 6.61 0.23 -1.79
N MET A 55 7.03 -0.79 -2.52
CA MET A 55 7.12 -2.16 -2.02
C MET A 55 8.57 -2.65 -2.09
N ARG A 56 8.94 -3.56 -1.19
CA ARG A 56 10.25 -4.23 -1.17
C ARG A 56 10.11 -5.75 -1.16
N ASP A 57 11.19 -6.44 -1.55
CA ASP A 57 11.26 -7.91 -1.62
C ASP A 57 10.11 -8.48 -2.47
N CYS A 58 9.97 -7.92 -3.68
CA CYS A 58 8.81 -8.10 -4.55
C CYS A 58 9.01 -9.22 -5.58
N ILE A 59 7.91 -9.90 -5.88
CA ILE A 59 7.75 -10.77 -7.04
C ILE A 59 6.67 -10.14 -7.91
N PHE A 60 7.05 -9.65 -9.08
CA PHE A 60 6.11 -9.19 -10.10
C PHE A 60 5.77 -10.37 -11.00
N THR A 61 4.48 -10.64 -11.17
CA THR A 61 3.96 -11.64 -12.11
C THR A 61 3.27 -10.90 -13.23
N ASP A 62 3.74 -11.11 -14.47
CA ASP A 62 3.11 -10.51 -15.65
C ASP A 62 1.78 -11.22 -15.99
N PRO A 63 0.98 -10.69 -16.95
CA PRO A 63 -0.30 -11.31 -17.33
C PRO A 63 -0.16 -12.69 -17.98
N ARG A 64 1.04 -13.08 -18.41
CA ARG A 64 1.34 -14.40 -18.98
C ARG A 64 1.73 -15.41 -17.91
N GLY A 65 1.98 -14.95 -16.68
CA GLY A 65 2.40 -15.76 -15.55
C GLY A 65 3.91 -15.76 -15.30
N ASP A 66 4.69 -15.03 -16.09
CA ASP A 66 6.13 -14.94 -15.91
C ASP A 66 6.45 -14.10 -14.67
N SER A 67 7.35 -14.61 -13.83
CA SER A 67 7.65 -14.03 -12.51
C SER A 67 9.06 -13.45 -12.46
N TYR A 68 9.18 -12.24 -11.91
CA TYR A 68 10.43 -11.48 -11.83
C TYR A 68 10.62 -10.92 -10.42
N SER A 69 11.81 -11.12 -9.85
CA SER A 69 12.14 -10.62 -8.51
C SER A 69 12.71 -9.21 -8.57
N TYR A 70 12.25 -8.34 -7.68
CA TYR A 70 12.70 -6.96 -7.55
C TYR A 70 12.96 -6.64 -6.08
N ALA A 71 14.11 -6.01 -5.78
CA ALA A 71 14.41 -5.56 -4.43
C ALA A 71 13.45 -4.44 -3.98
N MET A 72 13.08 -3.55 -4.90
CA MET A 72 12.15 -2.45 -4.70
C MET A 72 11.24 -2.32 -5.93
N PHE A 73 9.95 -2.06 -5.71
CA PHE A 73 8.95 -1.89 -6.76
C PHE A 73 8.04 -0.70 -6.42
N PHE A 74 7.89 0.25 -7.34
CA PHE A 74 7.00 1.39 -7.19
C PHE A 74 5.72 1.18 -7.99
N VAL A 75 4.57 1.18 -7.31
CA VAL A 75 3.25 1.05 -7.94
C VAL A 75 2.56 2.40 -7.93
N HIS A 76 2.32 2.93 -9.12
CA HIS A 76 1.53 4.15 -9.27
C HIS A 76 0.04 3.85 -9.04
N ALA A 77 -0.64 4.70 -8.27
CA ALA A 77 -2.05 4.55 -7.90
C ALA A 77 -2.99 4.25 -9.08
N ARG A 78 -2.76 4.89 -10.24
CA ARG A 78 -3.58 4.69 -11.45
C ARG A 78 -3.52 3.25 -11.98
N ASN A 79 -2.47 2.51 -11.68
CA ASN A 79 -2.30 1.13 -12.13
C ASN A 79 -2.87 0.12 -11.13
N ILE A 80 -3.25 0.53 -9.92
CA ILE A 80 -3.80 -0.36 -8.90
C ILE A 80 -5.24 -0.72 -9.26
N ARG A 81 -5.55 -2.01 -9.22
CA ARG A 81 -6.91 -2.56 -9.28
C ARG A 81 -7.38 -3.00 -7.90
N PHE A 82 -6.60 -3.83 -7.23
CA PHE A 82 -6.90 -4.32 -5.88
C PHE A 82 -5.64 -4.34 -5.02
N VAL A 83 -5.80 -4.09 -3.73
CA VAL A 83 -4.80 -4.41 -2.72
C VAL A 83 -5.40 -5.44 -1.81
N HIS A 84 -4.75 -6.60 -1.73
CA HIS A 84 -5.19 -7.68 -0.88
C HIS A 84 -4.97 -7.27 0.56
N ILE A 85 -5.96 -7.50 1.40
CA ILE A 85 -5.87 -7.14 2.81
C ILE A 85 -5.40 -8.37 3.59
N PRO A 86 -4.25 -8.31 4.30
CA PRO A 86 -3.76 -9.45 5.08
C PRO A 86 -4.78 -9.92 6.13
N PRO A 87 -5.05 -11.22 6.27
CA PRO A 87 -6.13 -11.74 7.11
C PRO A 87 -5.93 -11.47 8.61
N LYS A 88 -4.66 -11.32 9.05
CA LYS A 88 -4.34 -10.97 10.44
C LYS A 88 -4.70 -9.53 10.81
N MET A 89 -4.98 -8.68 9.82
CA MET A 89 -5.30 -7.28 10.07
C MET A 89 -6.80 -7.07 10.28
N ARG A 90 -7.16 -6.70 11.50
CA ARG A 90 -8.52 -6.27 11.87
C ARG A 90 -8.63 -4.73 11.75
N TYR A 91 -9.21 -4.23 10.66
CA TYR A 91 -9.43 -2.79 10.42
C TYR A 91 -10.80 -2.36 10.93
N GLY A 92 -11.04 -2.54 12.23
CA GLY A 92 -12.18 -1.88 12.86
C GLY A 92 -11.98 -0.36 12.84
N PRO A 93 -13.05 0.46 12.71
CA PRO A 93 -12.94 1.93 12.69
C PRO A 93 -12.19 2.50 13.90
N ALA A 94 -12.25 1.84 15.06
CA ALA A 94 -11.50 2.23 16.26
C ALA A 94 -9.98 2.10 16.11
N ARG A 95 -9.47 1.08 15.40
CA ARG A 95 -8.02 0.85 15.23
C ARG A 95 -7.41 1.78 14.18
N LEU A 96 -8.18 2.14 13.16
CA LEU A 96 -7.74 3.09 12.13
C LEU A 96 -7.52 4.49 12.72
N ARG A 97 -8.39 4.92 13.65
CA ARG A 97 -8.23 6.21 14.35
C ARG A 97 -6.99 6.26 15.24
N HIS A 98 -6.71 5.22 16.02
CA HIS A 98 -5.53 5.22 16.89
C HIS A 98 -4.22 5.27 16.10
N ARG A 99 -4.18 4.64 14.91
CA ARG A 99 -3.00 4.66 14.04
C ARG A 99 -2.78 6.02 13.37
N LEU A 100 -3.80 6.87 13.31
CA LEU A 100 -3.74 8.22 12.74
C LEU A 100 -3.08 9.24 13.68
N ASP A 101 -3.01 8.95 14.99
CA ASP A 101 -2.27 9.76 15.96
C ASP A 101 -0.76 9.49 15.90
N ASP A 102 -0.36 8.40 15.25
CA ASP A 102 1.04 8.01 15.01
C ASP A 102 1.66 8.66 13.74
N PHE A 103 0.89 9.47 13.00
CA PHE A 103 1.27 10.08 11.69
C PHE A 103 1.23 11.61 11.66
#